data_AF-A0A936UR76-F1
#
_entry.id   AF-A0A936UR76-F1
#
_cell.length_a   1.000
_cell.length_b   1.000
_cell.length_c   1.000
_cell.angle_alpha   90.00
_cell.angle_beta   90.00
_cell.angle_gamma   90.00
#
_symmetry.space_group_name_H-M   'P 1'
#
loop_
_entity.id
_entity.type
_entity.pdbx_description
1 polymer ?
#
loop_
_entity_poly.entity_id
_entity_poly.type
_entity_poly.pdbx_seq_one_letter_code
_entity_poly.pdbx_strand_id
1 'polypeptide(L)'
;MRRARRVALTGVLALGLLSATQAPAAAAALSPSIGAPPGSADQPRSLHQRGPNREFTSSPRQGSAILTAGPVAWRLAASARGWTPVANAPSTPETVPVAPAVQSPVPPPAPRQAPRGVIYLTFDDGPWQGSTAAILATLRKHKVRATFFVIGRNAKAHPTLLAQIRAGGHAVANHTWSHPDLTRLTAAQIRRELRATAKVIGSSRCMRAPYGSTNPRVERAIKAAGYVDYLWDLDVADWTRPPVRTMVSGVLGGVRSGSIVLLHDGGGDRSRTAAAVARIVPALLKAGYDIRPLPGC
;
A
#
# COMPACT_ATOMS: atom_id res chain seq x y z
N MET A 1 -52.21 -31.79 -6.61
CA MET A 1 -53.34 -31.65 -7.57
C MET A 1 -53.25 -30.29 -8.23
N ARG A 2 -53.05 -30.27 -9.56
CA ARG A 2 -52.86 -29.08 -10.40
C ARG A 2 -54.23 -28.56 -10.87
N ARG A 3 -54.46 -27.24 -10.88
CA ARG A 3 -55.47 -26.62 -11.77
C ARG A 3 -54.91 -25.38 -12.43
N ALA A 4 -54.66 -25.53 -13.73
CA ALA A 4 -54.41 -24.48 -14.70
C ALA A 4 -55.69 -23.69 -15.00
N ARG A 5 -55.56 -22.41 -15.33
CA ARG A 5 -56.60 -21.65 -16.03
C ARG A 5 -56.04 -21.14 -17.36
N ARG A 6 -56.91 -21.25 -18.37
CA ARG A 6 -56.66 -21.20 -19.80
C ARG A 6 -56.56 -19.76 -20.33
N VAL A 7 -55.83 -19.69 -21.44
CA VAL A 7 -55.70 -18.62 -22.43
C VAL A 7 -57.02 -18.40 -23.19
N ALA A 8 -57.27 -17.16 -23.62
CA ALA A 8 -58.10 -16.86 -24.79
C ALA A 8 -57.43 -15.73 -25.61
N LEU A 9 -57.06 -16.09 -26.84
CA LEU A 9 -56.63 -15.22 -27.93
C LEU A 9 -57.87 -14.67 -28.65
N THR A 10 -57.85 -13.40 -29.04
CA THR A 10 -58.61 -12.90 -30.19
C THR A 10 -57.70 -11.96 -30.97
N GLY A 11 -57.36 -12.38 -32.19
CA GLY A 11 -56.64 -11.57 -33.16
C GLY A 11 -57.59 -10.74 -34.02
N VAL A 12 -57.05 -9.66 -34.58
CA VAL A 12 -57.58 -9.01 -35.79
C VAL A 12 -56.40 -8.72 -36.70
N LEU A 13 -56.46 -9.31 -37.89
CA LEU A 13 -55.61 -9.06 -39.06
C LEU A 13 -55.98 -7.70 -39.68
N ALA A 14 -54.98 -6.93 -40.12
CA ALA A 14 -55.13 -6.08 -41.30
C ALA A 14 -53.78 -5.94 -42.02
N LEU A 15 -53.85 -6.15 -43.34
CA LEU A 15 -52.80 -6.40 -44.32
C LEU A 15 -52.32 -5.11 -45.01
N GLY A 16 -51.04 -5.12 -45.43
CA GLY A 16 -50.54 -4.41 -46.62
C GLY A 16 -50.15 -2.93 -46.42
N LEU A 17 -49.09 -2.38 -47.01
CA LEU A 17 -48.32 -2.76 -48.20
C LEU A 17 -46.91 -2.12 -48.18
N LEU A 18 -46.02 -2.77 -48.91
CA LEU A 18 -44.62 -2.49 -49.20
C LEU A 18 -44.35 -1.08 -49.77
N SER A 19 -43.15 -0.54 -49.50
CA SER A 19 -42.17 -0.26 -50.58
C SER A 19 -40.76 -0.05 -50.02
N ALA A 20 -39.82 -0.74 -50.65
CA ALA A 20 -38.38 -0.69 -50.43
C ALA A 20 -37.75 0.56 -51.05
N THR A 21 -36.54 0.95 -50.61
CA THR A 21 -35.36 1.07 -51.48
C THR A 21 -34.09 1.48 -50.70
N GLN A 22 -33.07 0.63 -50.82
CA GLN A 22 -31.64 0.88 -51.07
C GLN A 22 -30.78 1.73 -50.12
N ALA A 23 -29.74 1.06 -49.61
CA ALA A 23 -28.43 1.62 -49.31
C ALA A 23 -27.62 1.89 -50.60
N PRO A 24 -26.55 2.71 -50.52
CA PRO A 24 -25.25 2.11 -50.84
C PRO A 24 -24.05 2.60 -50.00
N ALA A 25 -23.08 1.67 -49.90
CA ALA A 25 -21.62 1.76 -50.04
C ALA A 25 -20.72 2.77 -49.29
N ALA A 26 -19.60 2.17 -48.84
CA ALA A 26 -18.37 2.67 -48.24
C ALA A 26 -17.65 3.86 -48.92
N ALA A 27 -16.86 4.63 -48.14
CA ALA A 27 -15.39 4.69 -48.25
C ALA A 27 -14.77 5.81 -47.38
N ALA A 28 -13.45 5.65 -47.16
CA ALA A 28 -12.42 6.67 -46.88
C ALA A 28 -12.03 6.95 -45.41
N ALA A 29 -10.80 6.49 -45.12
CA ALA A 29 -9.95 6.90 -44.04
C ALA A 29 -9.43 8.33 -44.22
N LEU A 30 -9.32 9.08 -43.13
CA LEU A 30 -8.40 10.21 -42.98
C LEU A 30 -7.96 10.34 -41.51
N SER A 31 -6.65 10.23 -41.29
CA SER A 31 -5.97 10.68 -40.08
C SER A 31 -6.02 12.21 -39.96
N PRO A 32 -5.81 12.76 -38.76
CA PRO A 32 -4.86 13.87 -38.67
C PRO A 32 -3.80 13.67 -37.59
N SER A 33 -2.63 14.18 -37.97
CA SER A 33 -1.38 14.29 -37.23
C SER A 33 -1.40 15.50 -36.29
N ILE A 34 -0.77 15.32 -35.12
CA ILE A 34 0.01 16.26 -34.30
C ILE A 34 -0.60 17.62 -33.94
N GLY A 35 -0.88 17.78 -32.64
CA GLY A 35 -0.92 19.06 -31.94
C GLY A 35 -0.25 18.93 -30.56
N ALA A 36 0.90 19.59 -30.39
CA ALA A 36 1.60 19.71 -29.11
C ALA A 36 0.83 20.63 -28.14
N PRO A 37 0.84 20.39 -26.81
CA PRO A 37 0.33 21.37 -25.85
C PRO A 37 1.40 22.41 -25.49
N PRO A 38 1.03 23.70 -25.33
CA PRO A 38 1.94 24.74 -24.86
C PRO A 38 2.07 24.73 -23.33
N GLY A 39 3.27 25.10 -22.87
CA GLY A 39 3.45 26.17 -21.88
C GLY A 39 3.06 25.89 -20.43
N SER A 40 4.08 25.66 -19.62
CA SER A 40 4.10 25.71 -18.15
C SER A 40 3.34 26.91 -17.56
N ALA A 41 2.49 26.66 -16.57
CA ALA A 41 1.91 27.68 -15.71
C ALA A 41 2.12 27.33 -14.21
N ASP A 42 2.85 28.24 -13.56
CA ASP A 42 2.84 28.62 -12.15
C ASP A 42 2.72 27.57 -11.03
N GLN A 43 3.85 27.42 -10.32
CA GLN A 43 3.94 26.95 -8.94
C GLN A 43 3.59 28.11 -7.97
N PRO A 44 2.68 27.94 -7.00
CA PRO A 44 2.54 28.93 -5.94
C PRO A 44 3.72 28.84 -4.96
N ARG A 45 4.36 30.01 -4.78
CA ARG A 45 5.47 30.28 -3.86
C ARG A 45 5.16 29.82 -2.42
N SER A 46 6.05 28.98 -1.89
CA SER A 46 6.14 28.64 -0.48
C SER A 46 6.59 29.85 0.36
N LEU A 47 5.68 30.34 1.21
CA LEU A 47 5.95 31.31 2.27
C LEU A 47 6.99 30.74 3.24
N HIS A 48 8.18 31.33 3.21
CA HIS A 48 9.25 31.12 4.17
C HIS A 48 8.91 31.83 5.49
N GLN A 49 8.78 31.07 6.59
CA GLN A 49 9.00 31.62 7.92
C GLN A 49 10.43 31.26 8.37
N ARG A 50 11.18 32.31 8.72
CA ARG A 50 12.52 32.28 9.31
C ARG A 50 12.42 32.23 10.83
N GLY A 51 13.37 31.54 11.47
CA GLY A 51 13.72 31.66 12.90
C GLY A 51 14.86 30.71 13.29
N PRO A 52 15.73 31.04 14.27
CA PRO A 52 17.18 31.12 14.01
C PRO A 52 18.08 30.20 14.86
N ASN A 53 19.37 30.23 14.49
CA ASN A 53 20.60 29.91 15.25
C ASN A 53 20.92 28.43 15.52
N ARG A 54 22.11 27.96 15.11
CA ARG A 54 23.40 28.22 15.77
C ARG A 54 24.57 27.71 14.93
N GLU A 55 25.64 28.50 14.94
CA GLU A 55 27.00 28.17 14.54
C GLU A 55 27.53 26.99 15.36
N PHE A 56 28.29 26.09 14.73
CA PHE A 56 29.47 25.50 15.36
C PHE A 56 30.51 25.16 14.30
N THR A 57 31.69 25.71 14.52
CA THR A 57 32.93 25.57 13.77
C THR A 57 33.57 24.20 13.98
N SER A 58 34.17 23.59 12.95
CA SER A 58 35.62 23.33 12.84
C SER A 58 35.96 22.30 11.76
N SER A 59 37.14 22.50 11.17
CA SER A 59 37.70 21.95 9.92
C SER A 59 38.33 20.53 10.09
N PRO A 60 39.19 19.98 9.19
CA PRO A 60 38.96 18.70 8.54
C PRO A 60 40.05 17.65 8.85
N ARG A 61 39.97 16.44 8.27
CA ARG A 61 41.14 15.78 7.64
C ARG A 61 40.80 14.47 6.93
N GLN A 62 41.51 14.33 5.81
CA GLN A 62 41.65 13.16 4.95
C GLN A 62 42.62 12.16 5.57
N GLY A 63 42.56 10.90 5.13
CA GLY A 63 43.57 9.89 5.43
C GLY A 63 43.28 8.58 4.73
N SER A 64 43.78 8.44 3.50
CA SER A 64 43.87 7.18 2.76
C SER A 64 44.88 6.23 3.41
N ALA A 65 44.62 4.93 3.38
CA ALA A 65 45.67 3.91 3.36
C ALA A 65 45.21 2.70 2.54
N ILE A 66 45.92 2.50 1.43
CA ILE A 66 45.96 1.31 0.59
C ILE A 66 46.86 0.30 1.29
N LEU A 67 46.54 -0.99 1.29
CA LEU A 67 47.54 -2.07 1.35
C LEU A 67 47.00 -3.35 0.67
N THR A 68 47.91 -3.99 -0.02
CA THR A 68 47.78 -4.90 -1.16
C THR A 68 47.63 -6.37 -0.79
N ALA A 69 47.05 -7.14 -1.72
CA ALA A 69 46.92 -8.59 -1.71
C ALA A 69 48.24 -9.34 -2.01
N GLY A 70 48.32 -10.60 -1.56
CA GLY A 70 49.32 -11.58 -2.00
C GLY A 70 49.11 -12.96 -1.33
N PRO A 71 48.95 -14.06 -2.08
CA PRO A 71 48.55 -15.37 -1.55
C PRO A 71 49.75 -16.27 -1.23
N VAL A 72 49.59 -17.18 -0.27
CA VAL A 72 50.50 -18.32 -0.10
C VAL A 72 49.66 -19.58 0.13
N ALA A 73 49.61 -20.44 -0.88
CA ALA A 73 49.24 -21.84 -0.77
C ALA A 73 50.49 -22.64 -1.10
N TRP A 74 50.82 -23.69 -0.34
CA TRP A 74 51.48 -24.91 -0.86
C TRP A 74 51.48 -26.04 0.19
N ARG A 75 50.99 -27.19 -0.29
CA ARG A 75 51.47 -28.57 -0.10
C ARG A 75 51.06 -29.37 1.14
N LEU A 76 50.10 -30.27 0.86
CA LEU A 76 49.93 -31.59 1.46
C LEU A 76 51.14 -32.50 1.14
N ALA A 77 51.63 -33.22 2.14
CA ALA A 77 52.50 -34.38 1.97
C ALA A 77 51.83 -35.60 2.61
N ALA A 78 51.36 -36.51 1.76
CA ALA A 78 50.90 -37.83 2.15
C ALA A 78 52.11 -38.75 2.33
N SER A 79 52.16 -39.50 3.44
CA SER A 79 53.09 -40.62 3.60
C SER A 79 52.28 -41.90 3.75
N ALA A 80 52.38 -42.76 2.73
CA ALA A 80 51.82 -44.10 2.73
C ALA A 80 52.77 -45.05 3.47
N ARG A 81 52.27 -45.75 4.50
CA ARG A 81 52.91 -46.93 5.08
C ARG A 81 51.94 -48.10 5.03
N GLY A 82 52.50 -49.24 4.62
CA GLY A 82 51.79 -50.42 4.14
C GLY A 82 50.84 -51.07 5.12
N TRP A 83 49.81 -51.69 4.54
CA TRP A 83 48.90 -52.61 5.21
C TRP A 83 49.16 -54.02 4.68
N THR A 84 49.38 -54.95 5.60
CA THR A 84 49.28 -56.39 5.37
C THR A 84 47.82 -56.83 5.55
N PRO A 85 47.30 -57.79 4.77
CA PRO A 85 45.95 -58.31 4.99
C PRO A 85 46.00 -59.42 6.04
N VAL A 86 45.24 -59.27 7.13
CA VAL A 86 44.89 -60.38 8.03
C VAL A 86 43.49 -60.87 7.67
N ALA A 87 43.36 -62.18 7.53
CA ALA A 87 42.17 -62.89 7.09
C ALA A 87 40.94 -62.62 7.99
N ASN A 88 39.78 -62.46 7.34
CA ASN A 88 38.47 -62.28 7.93
C ASN A 88 38.02 -63.51 8.72
N ALA A 89 37.72 -63.32 10.00
CA ALA A 89 36.79 -64.16 10.76
C ALA A 89 35.41 -63.47 10.80
N PRO A 90 34.29 -64.20 10.73
CA PRO A 90 32.96 -63.60 10.76
C PRO A 90 32.61 -63.16 12.19
N SER A 91 32.68 -61.86 12.46
CA SER A 91 32.13 -61.25 13.69
C SER A 91 30.63 -61.02 13.51
N THR A 92 29.84 -61.62 14.40
CA THR A 92 28.43 -61.31 14.64
C THR A 92 28.25 -59.82 14.96
N PRO A 93 27.24 -59.12 14.43
CA PRO A 93 27.00 -57.72 14.78
C PRO A 93 26.45 -57.63 16.21
N GLU A 94 27.30 -57.23 17.14
CA GLU A 94 26.91 -56.86 18.49
C GLU A 94 26.21 -55.49 18.42
N THR A 95 24.91 -55.47 18.68
CA THR A 95 24.10 -54.26 18.69
C THR A 95 24.36 -53.50 19.98
N VAL A 96 25.24 -52.49 19.93
CA VAL A 96 25.39 -51.54 21.04
C VAL A 96 24.14 -50.65 21.09
N PRO A 97 23.37 -50.61 22.18
CA PRO A 97 22.24 -49.71 22.30
C PRO A 97 22.76 -48.26 22.41
N VAL A 98 22.46 -47.45 21.39
CA VAL A 98 22.70 -46.00 21.42
C VAL A 98 21.70 -45.39 22.40
N ALA A 99 22.19 -44.89 23.54
CA ALA A 99 21.36 -44.17 24.49
C ALA A 99 20.70 -42.95 23.81
N PRO A 100 19.41 -42.67 24.06
CA PRO A 100 18.74 -41.53 23.46
C PRO A 100 19.41 -40.23 23.91
N ALA A 101 19.77 -39.38 22.94
CA ALA A 101 20.30 -38.06 23.20
C ALA A 101 19.28 -37.24 24.01
N VAL A 102 19.65 -36.90 25.25
CA VAL A 102 18.87 -36.00 26.10
C VAL A 102 18.91 -34.62 25.48
N GLN A 103 17.86 -34.25 24.75
CA GLN A 103 17.71 -32.88 24.22
C GLN A 103 17.52 -31.94 25.42
N SER A 104 18.43 -30.97 25.56
CA SER A 104 18.26 -29.90 26.53
C SER A 104 16.96 -29.14 26.22
N PRO A 105 16.14 -28.81 27.23
CA PRO A 105 14.90 -28.09 27.01
C PRO A 105 15.19 -26.75 26.33
N VAL A 106 14.52 -26.50 25.21
CA VAL A 106 14.56 -25.20 24.53
C VAL A 106 13.98 -24.16 25.49
N PRO A 107 14.70 -23.07 25.80
CA PRO A 107 14.18 -22.04 26.69
C PRO A 107 12.87 -21.47 26.13
N PRO A 108 11.88 -21.18 26.98
CA PRO A 108 10.63 -20.59 26.53
C PRO A 108 10.92 -19.28 25.78
N PRO A 109 10.16 -18.98 24.71
CA PRO A 109 10.33 -17.72 23.98
C PRO A 109 10.19 -16.57 24.97
N ALA A 110 11.09 -15.59 24.85
CA ALA A 110 11.08 -14.40 25.69
C ALA A 110 9.67 -13.77 25.71
N PRO A 111 9.20 -13.25 26.87
CA PRO A 111 7.92 -12.59 26.96
C PRO A 111 7.81 -11.53 25.87
N ARG A 112 6.78 -11.63 25.02
CA ARG A 112 6.48 -10.59 24.04
C ARG A 112 6.21 -9.32 24.83
N GLN A 113 7.07 -8.31 24.68
CA GLN A 113 6.90 -7.02 25.34
C GLN A 113 5.46 -6.54 25.13
N ALA A 114 4.82 -6.05 26.19
CA ALA A 114 3.49 -5.46 26.07
C ALA A 114 3.53 -4.36 25.00
N PRO A 115 2.55 -4.30 24.08
CA PRO A 115 2.58 -3.30 23.02
C PRO A 115 2.70 -1.90 23.61
N ARG A 116 3.67 -1.11 23.14
CA ARG A 116 3.82 0.32 23.50
C ARG A 116 2.60 1.14 23.10
N GLY A 117 1.75 0.61 22.22
CA GLY A 117 0.55 1.25 21.73
C GLY A 117 0.13 0.74 20.36
N VAL A 118 -0.92 1.35 19.82
CA VAL A 118 -1.37 1.12 18.45
C VAL A 118 -0.98 2.32 17.58
N ILE A 119 -0.51 2.06 16.36
CA ILE A 119 -0.28 3.06 15.32
C ILE A 119 -1.20 2.75 14.14
N TYR A 120 -1.79 3.79 13.57
CA TYR A 120 -2.64 3.70 12.39
C TYR A 120 -1.89 4.25 11.18
N LEU A 121 -1.29 3.37 10.39
CA LEU A 121 -0.77 3.75 9.08
C LEU A 121 -1.94 3.94 8.11
N THR A 122 -2.00 5.10 7.46
CA THR A 122 -3.04 5.44 6.49
C THR A 122 -2.42 5.84 5.16
N PHE A 123 -3.08 5.47 4.06
CA PHE A 123 -2.60 5.68 2.70
C PHE A 123 -3.67 6.37 1.85
N ASP A 124 -3.33 7.52 1.29
CA ASP A 124 -4.22 8.33 0.46
C ASP A 124 -3.88 8.19 -1.04
N ASP A 125 -4.89 8.50 -1.86
CA ASP A 125 -4.86 8.66 -3.32
C ASP A 125 -4.83 7.40 -4.19
N GLY A 126 -4.53 6.23 -3.62
CA GLY A 126 -4.53 4.98 -4.36
C GLY A 126 -5.92 4.51 -4.83
N PRO A 127 -6.00 3.30 -5.42
CA PRO A 127 -4.90 2.36 -5.69
C PRO A 127 -4.15 2.61 -7.01
N TRP A 128 -2.82 2.42 -7.01
CA TRP A 128 -1.89 2.56 -8.14
C TRP A 128 -0.97 1.32 -8.27
N GLN A 129 -0.75 0.81 -9.49
CA GLN A 129 -0.07 -0.49 -9.72
C GLN A 129 1.34 -0.60 -9.14
N GLY A 130 2.13 0.48 -9.11
CA GLY A 130 3.48 0.44 -8.55
C GLY A 130 3.50 0.52 -7.03
N SER A 131 3.13 1.68 -6.49
CA SER A 131 3.25 2.00 -5.07
C SER A 131 2.30 1.21 -4.17
N THR A 132 1.01 1.11 -4.51
CA THR A 132 0.04 0.34 -3.71
C THR A 132 0.48 -1.12 -3.61
N ALA A 133 0.89 -1.74 -4.72
CA ALA A 133 1.34 -3.13 -4.71
C ALA A 133 2.59 -3.35 -3.84
N ALA A 134 3.57 -2.45 -3.91
CA ALA A 134 4.78 -2.52 -3.09
C ALA A 134 4.50 -2.33 -1.58
N ILE A 135 3.58 -1.41 -1.25
CA ILE A 135 3.11 -1.20 0.11
C ILE A 135 2.38 -2.45 0.63
N LEU A 136 1.44 -3.00 -0.14
CA LEU A 136 0.72 -4.24 0.22
C LEU A 136 1.68 -5.42 0.43
N ALA A 137 2.72 -5.55 -0.40
CA ALA A 137 3.74 -6.58 -0.23
C ALA A 137 4.47 -6.44 1.12
N THR A 138 4.81 -5.22 1.51
CA THR A 138 5.43 -4.93 2.83
C THR A 138 4.47 -5.26 3.97
N LEU A 139 3.24 -4.77 3.91
CA LEU A 139 2.26 -5.00 4.98
C LEU A 139 1.97 -6.50 5.16
N ARG A 140 1.83 -7.24 4.06
CA ARG A 140 1.66 -8.70 4.06
C ARG A 140 2.88 -9.42 4.65
N LYS A 141 4.10 -9.04 4.27
CA LYS A 141 5.34 -9.63 4.80
C LYS A 141 5.40 -9.52 6.33
N HIS A 142 4.93 -8.40 6.87
CA HIS A 142 4.93 -8.11 8.30
C HIS A 142 3.62 -8.47 9.02
N LYS A 143 2.64 -9.04 8.31
CA LYS A 143 1.32 -9.45 8.83
C LYS A 143 0.57 -8.31 9.55
N VAL A 144 0.72 -7.08 9.06
CA VAL A 144 0.05 -5.89 9.59
C VAL A 144 -1.04 -5.41 8.64
N ARG A 145 -2.02 -4.70 9.19
CA ARG A 145 -3.16 -4.16 8.45
C ARG A 145 -3.19 -2.63 8.63
N ALA A 146 -3.77 -1.93 7.67
CA ALA A 146 -3.72 -0.48 7.55
C ALA A 146 -5.03 0.03 6.93
N THR A 147 -5.18 1.34 6.80
CA THR A 147 -6.35 1.97 6.15
C THR A 147 -5.94 2.64 4.84
N PHE A 148 -6.69 2.40 3.78
CA PHE A 148 -6.49 3.03 2.47
C PHE A 148 -7.68 3.93 2.17
N PHE A 149 -7.47 5.24 2.13
CA PHE A 149 -8.44 6.23 1.67
C PHE A 149 -8.29 6.34 0.15
N VAL A 150 -9.18 5.66 -0.58
CA VAL A 150 -9.05 5.51 -2.02
C VAL A 150 -9.86 6.54 -2.79
N ILE A 151 -9.29 7.06 -3.87
CA ILE A 151 -10.01 7.90 -4.83
C ILE A 151 -10.88 6.98 -5.69
N GLY A 152 -12.18 7.29 -5.79
CA GLY A 152 -13.14 6.43 -6.49
C GLY A 152 -12.80 6.15 -7.95
N ARG A 153 -12.29 7.15 -8.70
CA ARG A 153 -11.81 6.96 -10.08
C ARG A 153 -10.65 5.97 -10.16
N ASN A 154 -9.69 6.04 -9.23
CA ASN A 154 -8.54 5.14 -9.20
C ASN A 154 -8.96 3.72 -8.82
N ALA A 155 -9.88 3.60 -7.86
CA ALA A 155 -10.47 2.32 -7.47
C ALA A 155 -11.22 1.65 -8.63
N LYS A 156 -11.96 2.44 -9.43
CA LYS A 156 -12.64 1.95 -10.64
C LYS A 156 -11.65 1.50 -11.72
N ALA A 157 -10.54 2.21 -11.87
CA ALA A 157 -9.51 1.87 -12.86
C ALA A 157 -8.68 0.64 -12.47
N HIS A 158 -8.53 0.36 -11.16
CA HIS A 158 -7.72 -0.76 -10.67
C HIS A 158 -8.51 -1.70 -9.73
N PRO A 159 -9.57 -2.37 -10.23
CA PRO A 159 -10.42 -3.21 -9.41
C PRO A 159 -9.67 -4.39 -8.78
N THR A 160 -8.66 -4.93 -9.48
CA THR A 160 -7.81 -6.02 -8.97
C THR A 160 -6.99 -5.58 -7.76
N LEU A 161 -6.40 -4.38 -7.77
CA LEU A 161 -5.67 -3.87 -6.61
C LEU A 161 -6.62 -3.58 -5.44
N LEU A 162 -7.80 -3.00 -5.72
CA LEU A 162 -8.82 -2.80 -4.70
C LEU A 162 -9.22 -4.12 -4.01
N ALA A 163 -9.36 -5.19 -4.79
CA ALA A 163 -9.62 -6.53 -4.26
C ALA A 163 -8.45 -7.06 -3.43
N GLN A 164 -7.20 -6.81 -3.83
CA GLN A 164 -6.02 -7.19 -3.05
C GLN A 164 -5.92 -6.43 -1.72
N ILE A 165 -6.26 -5.14 -1.68
CA ILE A 165 -6.35 -4.37 -0.43
C ILE A 165 -7.33 -5.05 0.53
N ARG A 166 -8.52 -5.43 0.05
CA ARG A 166 -9.53 -6.12 0.87
C ARG A 166 -9.07 -7.50 1.32
N ALA A 167 -8.53 -8.29 0.41
CA ALA A 167 -8.06 -9.65 0.69
C ALA A 167 -6.91 -9.68 1.72
N GLY A 168 -6.12 -8.60 1.80
CA GLY A 168 -5.11 -8.41 2.84
C GLY A 168 -5.67 -8.05 4.22
N GLY A 169 -7.00 -7.87 4.35
CA GLY A 169 -7.65 -7.45 5.59
C GLY A 169 -7.41 -5.98 5.94
N HIS A 170 -7.05 -5.15 4.96
CA HIS A 170 -6.93 -3.71 5.13
C HIS A 170 -8.31 -3.04 5.08
N ALA A 171 -8.49 -1.94 5.81
CA ALA A 171 -9.68 -1.13 5.69
C ALA A 171 -9.61 -0.29 4.41
N VAL A 172 -10.74 -0.20 3.69
CA VAL A 172 -10.91 0.68 2.53
C VAL A 172 -11.89 1.78 2.90
N ALA A 173 -11.47 3.02 2.74
CA ALA A 173 -12.22 4.22 3.11
C ALA A 173 -12.34 5.18 1.93
N ASN A 174 -13.29 6.11 2.03
CA ASN A 174 -13.66 7.01 0.93
C ASN A 174 -12.73 8.23 0.89
N HIS A 175 -12.08 8.49 -0.24
CA HIS A 175 -11.30 9.71 -0.48
C HIS A 175 -11.85 10.55 -1.63
N THR A 176 -13.18 10.63 -1.72
CA THR A 176 -13.95 11.29 -2.79
C THR A 176 -13.76 10.64 -4.15
N TRP A 177 -14.47 11.13 -5.17
CA TRP A 177 -14.46 10.52 -6.50
C TRP A 177 -13.30 11.02 -7.34
N SER A 178 -13.06 12.33 -7.31
CA SER A 178 -12.04 13.00 -8.13
C SER A 178 -11.08 13.89 -7.36
N HIS A 179 -10.99 13.73 -6.04
CA HIS A 179 -10.08 14.49 -5.17
C HIS A 179 -10.22 16.03 -5.25
N PRO A 180 -11.45 16.60 -5.24
CA PRO A 180 -11.62 18.05 -5.20
C PRO A 180 -11.43 18.60 -3.78
N ASP A 181 -11.03 19.86 -3.67
CA ASP A 181 -11.15 20.62 -2.43
C ASP A 181 -12.64 20.83 -2.09
N LEU A 182 -13.11 20.15 -1.05
CA LEU A 182 -14.52 20.14 -0.65
C LEU A 182 -15.01 21.51 -0.18
N THR A 183 -14.12 22.38 0.29
CA THR A 183 -14.46 23.74 0.74
C THR A 183 -14.91 24.64 -0.41
N ARG A 184 -14.61 24.23 -1.66
CA ARG A 184 -15.02 24.92 -2.90
C ARG A 184 -16.30 24.33 -3.50
N LEU A 185 -16.88 23.31 -2.87
CA LEU A 185 -18.06 22.61 -3.36
C LEU A 185 -19.32 22.94 -2.54
N THR A 186 -20.47 22.83 -3.22
CA THR A 186 -21.80 22.78 -2.58
C THR A 186 -22.02 21.43 -1.88
N ALA A 187 -22.92 21.37 -0.91
CA ALA A 187 -23.27 20.12 -0.23
C ALA A 187 -23.77 19.03 -1.20
N ALA A 188 -24.49 19.41 -2.27
CA ALA A 188 -24.94 18.47 -3.29
C ALA A 188 -23.78 17.87 -4.10
N GLN A 189 -22.76 18.68 -4.42
CA GLN A 189 -21.55 18.22 -5.09
C GLN A 189 -20.72 17.30 -4.18
N ILE A 190 -20.54 17.65 -2.90
CA ILE A 190 -19.86 16.79 -1.91
C ILE A 190 -20.56 15.42 -1.84
N ARG A 191 -21.90 15.39 -1.68
CA ARG A 191 -22.64 14.13 -1.66
C ARG A 191 -22.49 13.31 -2.94
N ARG A 192 -22.37 13.96 -4.11
CA ARG A 192 -22.11 13.26 -5.38
C ARG A 192 -20.74 12.58 -5.37
N GLU A 193 -19.70 13.28 -4.92
CA GLU A 193 -18.35 12.72 -4.79
C GLU A 193 -18.35 11.49 -3.88
N LEU A 194 -18.93 11.61 -2.68
CA LEU A 194 -18.98 10.52 -1.71
C LEU A 194 -19.75 9.31 -2.23
N ARG A 195 -20.95 9.53 -2.80
CA ARG A 195 -21.77 8.44 -3.34
C ARG A 195 -21.15 7.75 -4.55
N ALA A 196 -20.50 8.50 -5.44
CA ALA A 196 -19.86 7.92 -6.62
C ALA A 196 -18.73 6.96 -6.19
N THR A 197 -17.93 7.34 -5.20
CA THR A 197 -16.89 6.47 -4.64
C THR A 197 -17.49 5.27 -3.91
N ALA A 198 -18.53 5.46 -3.08
CA ALA A 198 -19.20 4.37 -2.37
C ALA A 198 -19.75 3.29 -3.30
N LYS A 199 -20.19 3.64 -4.51
CA LYS A 199 -20.64 2.65 -5.52
C LYS A 199 -19.53 1.70 -5.96
N VAL A 200 -18.27 2.11 -5.88
CA VAL A 200 -17.11 1.31 -6.30
C VAL A 200 -16.47 0.60 -5.12
N ILE A 201 -16.38 1.27 -3.97
CA ILE A 201 -15.70 0.75 -2.79
C ILE A 201 -16.65 0.11 -1.77
N GLY A 202 -17.94 0.07 -2.04
CA GLY A 202 -18.94 -0.43 -1.09
C GLY A 202 -19.09 0.44 0.15
N SER A 203 -19.72 -0.16 1.17
CA SER A 203 -20.07 0.51 2.42
C SER A 203 -18.85 0.66 3.33
N SER A 204 -18.35 1.88 3.44
CA SER A 204 -17.41 2.30 4.50
C SER A 204 -18.02 3.47 5.24
N ARG A 205 -17.85 3.52 6.56
CA ARG A 205 -18.24 4.67 7.39
C ARG A 205 -17.15 5.73 7.45
N CYS A 206 -15.96 5.41 6.99
CA CYS A 206 -14.81 6.29 7.05
C CYS A 206 -14.62 7.03 5.73
N MET A 207 -14.29 8.31 5.85
CA MET A 207 -13.79 9.10 4.74
C MET A 207 -12.67 10.01 5.24
N ARG A 208 -11.93 10.57 4.30
CA ARG A 208 -10.99 11.66 4.55
C ARG A 208 -11.22 12.74 3.50
N ALA A 209 -11.39 13.98 3.93
CA ALA A 209 -11.46 15.10 3.00
C ALA A 209 -10.11 15.32 2.28
N PRO A 210 -10.08 15.43 0.94
CA PRO A 210 -8.88 15.82 0.20
C PRO A 210 -8.20 17.05 0.79
N TYR A 211 -6.87 17.02 0.84
CA TYR A 211 -6.02 18.08 1.42
C TYR A 211 -6.23 18.34 2.92
N GLY A 212 -7.08 17.57 3.61
CA GLY A 212 -7.55 17.91 4.96
C GLY A 212 -8.45 19.15 5.00
N SER A 213 -8.87 19.65 3.83
CA SER A 213 -9.64 20.89 3.71
C SER A 213 -11.07 20.69 4.16
N THR A 214 -11.41 21.23 5.32
CA THR A 214 -12.75 21.16 5.90
C THR A 214 -13.25 22.52 6.39
N ASN A 215 -14.58 22.64 6.51
CA ASN A 215 -15.27 23.77 7.11
C ASN A 215 -16.66 23.31 7.61
N PRO A 216 -17.43 24.13 8.34
CA PRO A 216 -18.71 23.68 8.91
C PRO A 216 -19.72 23.17 7.86
N ARG A 217 -19.67 23.64 6.61
CA ARG A 217 -20.52 23.12 5.53
C ARG A 217 -20.08 21.72 5.10
N VAL A 218 -18.78 21.52 4.94
CA VAL A 218 -18.17 20.23 4.59
C VAL A 218 -18.47 19.20 5.68
N GLU A 219 -18.21 19.53 6.95
CA GLU A 219 -18.48 18.67 8.10
C GLU A 219 -19.95 18.22 8.17
N ARG A 220 -20.89 19.18 8.03
CA ARG A 220 -22.33 18.86 7.99
C ARG A 220 -22.69 17.96 6.82
N ALA A 221 -22.11 18.20 5.64
CA ALA A 221 -22.39 17.38 4.46
C ALA A 221 -21.85 15.94 4.60
N ILE A 222 -20.65 15.78 5.17
CA ILE A 222 -20.04 14.48 5.48
C ILE A 222 -20.88 13.72 6.52
N LYS A 223 -21.21 14.38 7.63
CA LYS A 223 -22.05 13.79 8.70
C LYS A 223 -23.43 13.39 8.17
N ALA A 224 -24.08 14.24 7.39
CA ALA A 224 -25.38 13.94 6.77
C ALA A 224 -25.31 12.79 5.76
N ALA A 225 -24.13 12.51 5.19
CA ALA A 225 -23.89 11.35 4.33
C ALA A 225 -23.51 10.08 5.12
N GLY A 226 -23.48 10.13 6.46
CA GLY A 226 -23.22 8.97 7.32
C GLY A 226 -21.74 8.64 7.53
N TYR A 227 -20.85 9.56 7.17
CA TYR A 227 -19.40 9.35 7.27
C TYR A 227 -18.80 9.99 8.53
N VAL A 228 -17.67 9.42 8.96
CA VAL A 228 -16.71 10.01 9.90
C VAL A 228 -15.50 10.46 9.08
N ASP A 229 -15.11 11.72 9.22
CA ASP A 229 -13.90 12.29 8.62
C ASP A 229 -12.70 12.01 9.52
N TYR A 230 -11.73 11.23 9.04
CA TYR A 230 -10.49 10.94 9.74
C TYR A 230 -9.37 11.78 9.16
N LEU A 231 -8.84 12.73 9.94
CA LEU A 231 -7.60 13.42 9.61
C LEU A 231 -6.38 12.63 10.11
N TRP A 232 -5.30 13.31 10.42
CA TRP A 232 -4.05 12.73 10.91
C TRP A 232 -3.42 13.65 11.96
N ASP A 233 -2.57 13.09 12.82
CA ASP A 233 -1.71 13.87 13.73
C ASP A 233 -0.24 13.87 13.31
N LEU A 234 0.17 12.99 12.38
CA LEU A 234 1.54 12.94 11.88
C LEU A 234 1.59 12.91 10.36
N ASP A 235 2.21 13.92 9.76
CA ASP A 235 2.49 14.04 8.33
C ASP A 235 3.98 14.28 8.11
N VAL A 236 4.59 13.43 7.28
CA VAL A 236 6.00 13.54 6.89
C VAL A 236 6.19 14.15 5.49
N ALA A 237 5.11 14.70 4.93
CA ALA A 237 5.02 15.34 3.64
C ALA A 237 5.61 14.48 2.51
N ASP A 238 5.30 13.17 2.52
CA ASP A 238 5.86 12.21 1.56
C ASP A 238 5.52 12.53 0.11
N TRP A 239 4.40 13.25 -0.11
CA TRP A 239 3.98 13.80 -1.40
C TRP A 239 5.01 14.78 -2.01
N THR A 240 5.84 15.45 -1.19
CA THR A 240 6.96 16.30 -1.64
C THR A 240 8.19 15.48 -2.09
N ARG A 241 8.13 14.15 -1.95
CA ARG A 241 9.17 13.18 -2.31
C ARG A 241 10.51 13.40 -1.57
N PRO A 242 10.52 13.63 -0.24
CA PRO A 242 11.76 13.79 0.50
C PRO A 242 12.60 12.49 0.47
N PRO A 243 13.89 12.53 0.88
CA PRO A 243 14.69 11.32 1.00
C PRO A 243 14.03 10.29 1.93
N VAL A 244 14.16 9.00 1.59
CA VAL A 244 13.59 7.89 2.37
C VAL A 244 13.95 7.98 3.86
N ARG A 245 15.21 8.29 4.17
CA ARG A 245 15.69 8.44 5.56
C ARG A 245 14.92 9.50 6.34
N THR A 246 14.54 10.60 5.69
CA THR A 246 13.81 11.73 6.31
C THR A 246 12.40 11.31 6.70
N MET A 247 11.70 10.57 5.83
CA MET A 247 10.38 10.02 6.16
C MET A 247 10.46 9.00 7.30
N VAL A 248 11.45 8.09 7.24
CA VAL A 248 11.64 7.07 8.27
C VAL A 248 11.92 7.73 9.63
N SER A 249 12.86 8.68 9.70
CA SER A 249 13.16 9.38 10.96
C SER A 249 11.99 10.22 11.45
N GLY A 250 11.27 10.89 10.54
CA GLY A 250 10.09 11.69 10.86
C GLY A 250 8.97 10.85 11.48
N VAL A 251 8.67 9.67 10.88
CA VAL A 251 7.68 8.76 11.46
C VAL A 251 8.16 8.22 12.80
N LEU A 252 9.36 7.63 12.87
CA LEU A 252 9.83 6.97 14.09
C LEU A 252 10.05 7.93 15.27
N GLY A 253 10.40 9.20 14.98
CA GLY A 253 10.55 10.24 16.00
C GLY A 253 9.24 10.92 16.39
N GLY A 254 8.22 10.89 15.54
CA GLY A 254 6.95 11.61 15.74
C GLY A 254 5.81 10.75 16.29
N VAL A 255 5.86 9.42 16.14
CA VAL A 255 4.76 8.54 16.57
C VAL A 255 4.63 8.43 18.08
N ARG A 256 3.38 8.36 18.54
CA ARG A 256 2.97 7.95 19.89
C ARG A 256 1.79 6.98 19.79
N SER A 257 1.46 6.28 20.88
CA SER A 257 0.26 5.44 20.93
C SER A 257 -0.97 6.23 20.48
N GLY A 258 -1.70 5.70 19.50
CA GLY A 258 -2.86 6.32 18.89
C GLY A 258 -2.58 7.15 17.63
N SER A 259 -1.32 7.38 17.24
CA SER A 259 -1.00 8.21 16.07
C SER A 259 -1.60 7.65 14.77
N ILE A 260 -2.22 8.54 14.01
CA ILE A 260 -2.70 8.38 12.65
C ILE A 260 -1.66 9.04 11.73
N VAL A 261 -0.92 8.21 11.01
CA VAL A 261 0.15 8.64 10.12
C VAL A 261 -0.40 8.79 8.71
N LEU A 262 -0.29 9.99 8.14
CA LEU A 262 -0.58 10.26 6.74
C LEU A 262 0.61 9.85 5.86
N LEU A 263 0.33 9.00 4.87
CA LEU A 263 1.22 8.64 3.77
C LEU A 263 0.37 8.54 2.50
N HIS A 264 1.01 8.49 1.33
CA HIS A 264 0.32 8.41 0.04
C HIS A 264 0.74 7.17 -0.73
N ASP A 265 -0.24 6.41 -1.24
CA ASP A 265 0.00 5.33 -2.19
C ASP A 265 -0.39 5.68 -3.63
N GLY A 266 -0.99 6.86 -3.87
CA GLY A 266 -1.22 7.46 -5.19
C GLY A 266 -0.74 8.91 -5.31
N GLY A 267 -1.28 9.64 -6.29
CA GLY A 267 -1.04 11.08 -6.47
C GLY A 267 0.33 11.43 -7.10
N GLY A 268 0.97 10.49 -7.77
CA GLY A 268 2.25 10.65 -8.46
C GLY A 268 3.18 9.47 -8.18
N ASP A 269 4.45 9.58 -8.58
CA ASP A 269 5.42 8.56 -8.20
C ASP A 269 5.64 8.57 -6.67
N ARG A 270 5.28 7.44 -6.04
CA ARG A 270 5.37 7.15 -4.61
C ARG A 270 6.37 6.03 -4.30
N SER A 271 7.33 5.78 -5.18
CA SER A 271 8.40 4.78 -4.98
C SER A 271 9.19 5.03 -3.68
N ARG A 272 9.48 6.29 -3.35
CA ARG A 272 10.15 6.67 -2.10
C ARG A 272 9.27 6.42 -0.86
N THR A 273 7.96 6.68 -0.95
CA THR A 273 7.02 6.32 0.13
C THR A 273 7.01 4.82 0.35
N ALA A 274 6.87 4.02 -0.72
CA ALA A 274 6.90 2.56 -0.61
C ALA A 274 8.23 2.05 0.01
N ALA A 275 9.37 2.62 -0.39
CA ALA A 275 10.66 2.31 0.21
C ALA A 275 10.79 2.75 1.69
N ALA A 276 10.14 3.85 2.09
CA ALA A 276 10.07 4.27 3.48
C ALA A 276 9.18 3.32 4.30
N VAL A 277 8.01 2.92 3.78
CA VAL A 277 7.09 1.97 4.43
C VAL A 277 7.81 0.64 4.70
N ALA A 278 8.62 0.15 3.76
CA ALA A 278 9.46 -1.04 3.92
C ALA A 278 10.44 -0.98 5.11
N ARG A 279 10.75 0.23 5.61
CA ARG A 279 11.61 0.45 6.78
C ARG A 279 10.81 0.84 8.03
N ILE A 280 9.75 1.64 7.87
CA ILE A 280 8.87 2.10 8.94
C ILE A 280 8.18 0.91 9.62
N VAL A 281 7.55 0.02 8.84
CA VAL A 281 6.76 -1.10 9.38
C VAL A 281 7.58 -1.99 10.32
N PRO A 282 8.73 -2.58 9.91
CA PRO A 282 9.52 -3.40 10.82
C PRO A 282 10.09 -2.60 12.00
N ALA A 283 10.42 -1.32 11.82
CA ALA A 283 10.96 -0.50 12.90
C ALA A 283 9.91 -0.19 13.98
N LEU A 284 8.67 0.12 13.61
CA LEU A 284 7.55 0.28 14.54
C LEU A 284 7.26 -1.01 15.31
N LEU A 285 7.23 -2.15 14.60
CA LEU A 285 7.03 -3.46 15.23
C LEU A 285 8.18 -3.79 16.20
N LYS A 286 9.43 -3.52 15.83
CA LYS A 286 10.60 -3.72 16.70
C LYS A 286 10.56 -2.80 17.91
N ALA A 287 10.04 -1.59 17.76
CA ALA A 287 9.80 -0.67 18.87
C ALA A 287 8.64 -1.13 19.77
N GLY A 288 7.87 -2.16 19.40
CA GLY A 288 6.78 -2.69 20.21
C GLY A 288 5.42 -2.06 19.95
N TYR A 289 5.23 -1.34 18.84
CA TYR A 289 3.91 -0.87 18.43
C TYR A 289 3.14 -1.93 17.64
N ASP A 290 1.83 -2.02 17.87
CA ASP A 290 0.90 -2.72 16.99
C ASP A 290 0.48 -1.79 15.84
N ILE A 291 0.39 -2.30 14.61
CA ILE A 291 -0.14 -1.55 13.47
C ILE A 291 -1.51 -2.12 13.09
N ARG A 292 -2.55 -1.26 13.11
CA ARG A 292 -3.94 -1.66 12.85
C ARG A 292 -4.64 -0.68 11.89
N PRO A 293 -5.72 -1.10 11.22
CA PRO A 293 -6.64 -0.17 10.56
C PRO A 293 -7.31 0.76 11.57
N LEU A 294 -7.79 1.90 11.08
CA LEU A 294 -8.55 2.87 11.87
C LEU A 294 -9.83 2.20 12.42
N PRO A 295 -10.22 2.49 13.67
CA PRO A 295 -11.38 1.88 14.28
C PRO A 295 -12.67 2.34 13.59
N GLY A 296 -13.59 1.43 13.30
CA GLY A 296 -14.87 1.76 12.64
C GLY A 296 -14.78 1.90 11.11
N CYS A 297 -13.56 1.74 10.58
CA CYS A 297 -13.30 1.34 9.21
C CYS A 297 -13.06 -0.20 9.19
#